data_AF-A0A1I7UTN1-F1
#
_entry.id   AF-A0A1I7UTN1-F1
#
_cell.length_a   1.000
_cell.length_b   1.000
_cell.length_c   1.000
_cell.angle_alpha   90.00
_cell.angle_beta   90.00
_cell.angle_gamma   90.00
#
_symmetry.space_group_name_H-M   'P 1'
#
loop_
_entity.id
_entity.type
_entity.pdbx_description
1 polymer ?
#
loop_
_entity_poly.entity_id
_entity_poly.type
_entity_poly.pdbx_seq_one_letter_code
_entity_poly.pdbx_strand_id
1 'polypeptide(L)'
;MSKRANNTLRLTSKSSTYSFWIVNEVFFYGNVKAWDRESRPIDKDLPCYFNEEMIRFCLYLAMVISQVRSPKQQSMLAHHLLDTFKKPIISMTFEKNSTLPSTAWNLLKMINERQASIRSFRYYITSESSEFIPKILDECTEVVDYIRINANFPDDFNYTSPRPFIAEELHVGKTTNWMNLEDFMNCRRIELRPSKKSNRTPKYWNTFFRNWINSDARLEYLSCDKIKLSDFPLIVNELSDGGIQQKGTHIWIEVKRRDGSEFVIGRTWGFDNCMYIKTKKEHLETLI
;
A
#
# COMPACT_ATOMS: atom_id res chain seq x y z
N MET A 1 22.47 17.34 -16.67
CA MET A 1 21.91 18.48 -15.90
C MET A 1 22.87 19.65 -15.86
N SER A 2 22.35 20.88 -15.85
CA SER A 2 23.16 22.07 -15.56
C SER A 2 23.69 22.02 -14.11
N LYS A 3 24.87 22.62 -13.87
CA LYS A 3 25.45 22.72 -12.52
C LYS A 3 24.49 23.35 -11.52
N ARG A 4 23.68 24.32 -11.98
CA ARG A 4 22.65 24.99 -11.17
C ARG A 4 21.54 24.03 -10.74
N ALA A 5 20.97 23.24 -11.65
CA ALA A 5 19.91 22.28 -11.32
C ALA A 5 20.39 21.23 -10.32
N ASN A 6 21.62 20.72 -10.50
CA ASN A 6 22.22 19.74 -9.59
C ASN A 6 22.42 20.34 -8.19
N ASN A 7 22.94 21.56 -8.12
CA ASN A 7 23.12 22.25 -6.84
C ASN A 7 21.77 22.51 -6.16
N THR A 8 20.74 22.92 -6.89
CA THR A 8 19.40 23.12 -6.32
C THR A 8 18.83 21.83 -5.76
N LEU A 9 18.85 20.73 -6.52
CA LEU A 9 18.38 19.42 -6.05
C LEU A 9 19.16 18.96 -4.81
N ARG A 10 20.48 19.16 -4.77
CA ARG A 10 21.31 18.84 -3.61
C ARG A 10 21.03 19.71 -2.39
N LEU A 11 20.75 21.00 -2.58
CA LEU A 11 20.49 21.95 -1.50
C LEU A 11 19.12 21.70 -0.84
N THR A 12 18.13 21.28 -1.60
CA THR A 12 16.79 20.97 -1.07
C THR A 12 16.66 19.54 -0.52
N SER A 13 17.62 18.65 -0.82
CA SER A 13 17.60 17.21 -0.47
C SER A 13 18.42 16.84 0.78
N LYS A 14 18.40 17.66 1.84
CA LYS A 14 18.90 17.21 3.16
C LYS A 14 18.24 15.90 3.63
N SER A 15 17.07 15.57 3.07
CA SER A 15 16.34 14.32 3.26
C SER A 15 16.63 13.33 2.13
N SER A 16 16.94 12.08 2.47
CA SER A 16 17.01 10.94 1.53
C SER A 16 15.63 10.39 1.16
N THR A 17 14.54 10.98 1.67
CA THR A 17 13.17 10.59 1.32
C THR A 17 12.66 11.40 0.13
N TYR A 18 12.16 10.68 -0.87
CA TYR A 18 11.55 11.20 -2.08
C TYR A 18 10.15 10.61 -2.23
N SER A 19 9.25 11.32 -2.90
CA SER A 19 7.94 10.78 -3.25
C SER A 19 7.65 11.10 -4.70
N PHE A 20 7.46 10.08 -5.52
CA PHE A 20 6.99 10.20 -6.90
C PHE A 20 5.47 10.09 -6.89
N TRP A 21 4.81 11.16 -7.30
CA TRP A 21 3.39 11.12 -7.58
C TRP A 21 3.22 11.30 -9.08
N ILE A 22 2.70 10.28 -9.77
CA ILE A 22 2.63 10.25 -11.23
C ILE A 22 1.18 10.45 -11.67
N VAL A 23 0.82 11.71 -11.90
CA VAL A 23 -0.55 12.16 -12.27
C VAL A 23 -0.54 13.08 -13.49
N ASN A 24 0.35 12.82 -14.46
CA ASN A 24 0.75 13.71 -15.57
C ASN A 24 1.84 14.74 -15.22
N GLU A 25 2.22 14.83 -13.95
CA GLU A 25 3.37 15.57 -13.43
C GLU A 25 4.16 14.63 -12.50
N VAL A 26 5.43 14.96 -12.24
CA VAL A 26 6.23 14.25 -11.22
C VAL A 26 6.56 15.23 -10.10
N PHE A 27 6.03 14.96 -8.93
CA PHE A 27 6.30 15.74 -7.72
C PHE A 27 7.53 15.18 -7.02
N PHE A 28 8.29 16.02 -6.34
CA PHE A 28 9.34 15.65 -5.40
C PHE A 28 9.13 16.44 -4.12
N TYR A 29 9.01 15.75 -3.00
CA TYR A 29 8.88 16.37 -1.69
C TYR A 29 10.19 16.17 -0.93
N GLY A 30 10.72 17.25 -0.35
CA GLY A 30 11.55 17.15 0.85
C GLY A 30 10.64 16.79 2.05
N ASN A 31 11.22 16.48 3.21
CA ASN A 31 10.54 15.97 4.41
C ASN A 31 9.56 16.97 5.09
N VAL A 32 8.66 17.57 4.32
CA VAL A 32 7.65 18.55 4.73
C VAL A 32 6.31 17.96 4.36
N LYS A 33 5.33 18.07 5.26
CA LYS A 33 3.99 17.50 5.09
C LYS A 33 3.40 18.05 3.78
N ALA A 34 3.06 17.14 2.85
CA ALA A 34 2.62 17.40 1.47
C ALA A 34 1.37 18.29 1.31
N TRP A 35 0.80 18.78 2.41
CA TRP A 35 -0.45 19.53 2.46
C TRP A 35 -0.26 21.04 2.58
N ASP A 36 0.96 21.54 2.76
CA ASP A 36 1.25 22.97 2.80
C ASP A 36 1.36 23.57 1.38
N ARG A 37 0.26 23.43 0.63
CA ARG A 37 0.14 23.85 -0.78
C ARG A 37 0.06 25.37 -0.95
N GLU A 38 0.00 26.13 0.13
CA GLU A 38 -0.16 27.59 0.08
C GLU A 38 1.15 28.34 -0.21
N SER A 39 2.28 27.64 -0.29
CA SER A 39 3.56 28.27 -0.65
C SER A 39 3.56 28.72 -2.12
N ARG A 40 3.86 30.00 -2.35
CA ARG A 40 4.13 30.51 -3.70
C ARG A 40 5.42 29.86 -4.23
N PRO A 41 5.48 29.47 -5.52
CA PRO A 41 6.70 28.94 -6.10
C PRO A 41 7.81 29.98 -6.04
N ILE A 42 9.01 29.54 -5.66
CA ILE A 42 10.24 30.34 -5.68
C ILE A 42 10.64 30.63 -7.14
N ASP A 43 10.48 29.63 -8.00
CA ASP A 43 10.76 29.72 -9.43
C ASP A 43 9.73 28.88 -10.19
N LYS A 44 9.03 29.49 -11.16
CA LYS A 44 7.90 28.86 -11.86
C LYS A 44 8.30 28.11 -13.12
N ASP A 45 9.51 28.30 -13.64
CA ASP A 45 9.84 27.79 -14.98
C ASP A 45 11.35 27.60 -15.13
N LEU A 46 11.94 26.74 -14.28
CA LEU A 46 13.36 26.43 -14.37
C LEU A 46 13.60 25.35 -15.45
N PRO A 47 14.16 25.70 -16.63
CA PRO A 47 14.45 24.71 -17.66
C PRO A 47 15.67 23.87 -17.27
N CYS A 48 15.54 22.56 -17.38
CA CYS A 48 16.60 21.61 -17.13
C CYS A 48 16.71 20.61 -18.27
N TYR A 49 17.92 20.44 -18.80
CA TYR A 49 18.17 19.53 -19.92
C TYR A 49 18.70 18.19 -19.41
N PHE A 50 18.03 17.12 -19.84
CA PHE A 50 18.40 15.72 -19.65
C PHE A 50 18.52 15.07 -21.02
N ASN A 51 19.75 14.70 -21.42
CA ASN A 51 20.01 14.12 -22.74
C ASN A 51 19.31 14.90 -23.87
N GLU A 52 19.52 16.23 -23.89
CA GLU A 52 18.94 17.17 -24.86
C GLU A 52 17.41 17.39 -24.75
N GLU A 53 16.71 16.62 -23.93
CA GLU A 53 15.30 16.87 -23.62
C GLU A 53 15.16 17.91 -22.51
N MET A 54 14.36 18.94 -22.76
CA MET A 54 14.05 19.98 -21.78
C MET A 54 12.90 19.52 -20.88
N ILE A 55 13.18 19.50 -19.58
CA ILE A 55 12.22 19.29 -18.50
C ILE A 55 12.08 20.59 -17.72
N ARG A 56 10.85 21.05 -17.53
CA ARG A 56 10.54 22.25 -16.74
C ARG A 56 10.24 21.86 -15.30
N PHE A 57 10.90 22.54 -14.37
CA PHE A 57 10.62 22.41 -12.95
C PHE A 57 10.00 23.68 -12.38
N CYS A 58 9.01 23.52 -11.51
CA CYS A 58 8.55 24.56 -10.59
C CYS A 58 9.13 24.25 -9.20
N LEU A 59 9.88 25.20 -8.64
CA LEU A 59 10.51 25.06 -7.34
C LEU A 59 9.65 25.74 -6.27
N TYR A 60 9.42 25.02 -5.18
CA TYR A 60 8.82 25.49 -3.94
C TYR A 60 9.83 25.28 -2.81
N LEU A 61 9.60 25.93 -1.66
CA LEU A 61 10.47 25.82 -0.48
C LEU A 61 10.75 24.36 -0.07
N ALA A 62 9.76 23.49 -0.25
CA ALA A 62 9.83 22.10 0.17
C ALA A 62 9.58 21.08 -0.95
N MET A 63 9.36 21.54 -2.17
CA MET A 63 8.88 20.68 -3.25
C MET A 63 9.46 21.12 -4.59
N VAL A 64 9.77 20.14 -5.44
CA VAL A 64 10.08 20.36 -6.85
C VAL A 64 8.98 19.68 -7.66
N ILE A 65 8.26 20.43 -8.48
CA ILE A 65 7.29 19.87 -9.42
C ILE A 65 7.93 19.83 -10.78
N SER A 66 7.91 18.68 -11.44
CA SER A 66 8.32 18.53 -12.82
C SER A 66 7.09 18.46 -13.71
N GLN A 67 6.98 19.35 -14.69
CA GLN A 67 5.88 19.36 -15.67
C GLN A 67 6.09 18.32 -16.78
N VAL A 68 6.49 17.12 -16.37
CA VAL A 68 6.85 16.04 -17.29
C VAL A 68 5.62 15.24 -17.67
N ARG A 69 5.29 15.32 -18.95
CA ARG A 69 4.09 14.67 -19.50
C ARG A 69 4.36 13.34 -20.18
N SER A 70 5.56 13.09 -20.69
CA SER A 70 5.86 11.84 -21.40
C SER A 70 6.42 10.77 -20.46
N PRO A 71 6.01 9.49 -20.58
CA PRO A 71 6.58 8.40 -19.78
C PRO A 71 8.11 8.29 -19.89
N LYS A 72 8.67 8.61 -21.07
CA LYS A 72 10.12 8.62 -21.31
C LYS A 72 10.83 9.63 -20.40
N GLN A 73 10.34 10.86 -20.34
CA GLN A 73 10.90 11.89 -19.49
C GLN A 73 10.74 11.56 -17.99
N GLN A 74 9.62 10.91 -17.60
CA GLN A 74 9.42 10.47 -16.21
C GLN A 74 10.47 9.43 -15.82
N SER A 75 10.69 8.45 -16.70
CA SER A 75 11.72 7.43 -16.51
C SER A 75 13.13 8.03 -16.46
N MET A 76 13.47 8.96 -17.36
CA MET A 76 14.78 9.64 -17.36
C MET A 76 15.02 10.42 -16.06
N LEU A 77 14.00 11.12 -15.58
CA LEU A 77 14.08 11.85 -14.33
C LEU A 77 14.24 10.92 -13.13
N ALA A 78 13.47 9.82 -13.08
CA ALA A 78 13.62 8.80 -12.05
C ALA A 78 15.02 8.19 -12.05
N HIS A 79 15.53 7.77 -13.22
CA HIS A 79 16.91 7.29 -13.37
C HIS A 79 17.91 8.25 -12.77
N HIS A 80 17.81 9.51 -13.18
CA HIS A 80 18.75 10.52 -12.73
C HIS A 80 18.74 10.70 -11.20
N LEU A 81 17.57 10.69 -10.57
CA LEU A 81 17.44 10.84 -9.12
C LEU A 81 18.00 9.64 -8.38
N LEU A 82 17.69 8.44 -8.86
CA LEU A 82 18.20 7.21 -8.29
C LEU A 82 19.72 7.10 -8.39
N ASP A 83 20.31 7.62 -9.48
CA ASP A 83 21.76 7.63 -9.66
C ASP A 83 22.44 8.77 -8.86
N THR A 84 21.73 9.86 -8.59
CA THR A 84 22.27 11.03 -7.89
C THR A 84 22.27 10.86 -6.37
N PHE A 85 21.22 10.24 -5.83
CA PHE A 85 21.01 10.11 -4.38
C PHE A 85 21.36 8.70 -3.92
N LYS A 86 22.25 8.59 -2.93
CA LYS A 86 22.61 7.30 -2.34
C LYS A 86 21.48 6.80 -1.45
N LYS A 87 21.00 5.57 -1.72
CA LYS A 87 19.96 4.86 -0.95
C LYS A 87 18.71 5.73 -0.71
N PRO A 88 18.04 6.17 -1.78
CA PRO A 88 16.83 6.96 -1.64
C PRO A 88 15.73 6.09 -1.02
N ILE A 89 14.93 6.71 -0.16
CA ILE A 89 13.70 6.16 0.41
C ILE A 89 12.54 6.73 -0.40
N ILE A 90 11.77 5.88 -1.06
CA ILE A 90 10.88 6.29 -2.15
C ILE A 90 9.43 5.99 -1.80
N SER A 91 8.58 6.99 -1.94
CA SER A 91 7.13 6.81 -1.96
C SER A 91 6.62 6.89 -3.39
N MET A 92 5.67 6.06 -3.77
CA MET A 92 5.10 6.06 -5.12
C MET A 92 3.59 6.10 -5.07
N THR A 93 3.00 6.90 -5.95
CA THR A 93 1.56 6.91 -6.19
C THR A 93 1.30 6.96 -7.69
N PHE A 94 0.62 5.94 -8.19
CA PHE A 94 0.11 5.88 -9.55
C PHE A 94 -1.40 6.02 -9.52
N GLU A 95 -1.89 7.15 -10.03
CA GLU A 95 -3.31 7.46 -10.04
C GLU A 95 -4.06 6.74 -11.15
N LYS A 96 -5.39 6.71 -11.00
CA LYS A 96 -6.31 6.09 -11.95
C LYS A 96 -6.12 6.72 -13.35
N ASN A 97 -5.88 5.89 -14.37
CA ASN A 97 -5.74 6.26 -15.77
C ASN A 97 -4.54 7.17 -16.13
N SER A 98 -3.65 7.52 -15.20
CA SER A 98 -2.51 8.41 -15.48
C SER A 98 -1.23 7.68 -15.86
N THR A 99 -1.08 6.41 -15.48
CA THR A 99 0.15 5.64 -15.73
C THR A 99 -0.17 4.28 -16.34
N LEU A 100 0.48 3.97 -17.46
CA LEU A 100 0.42 2.64 -18.05
C LEU A 100 1.06 1.62 -17.08
N PRO A 101 0.48 0.42 -16.89
CA PRO A 101 1.06 -0.61 -16.02
C PRO A 101 2.53 -0.93 -16.32
N SER A 102 2.92 -0.96 -17.59
CA SER A 102 4.31 -1.15 -18.02
C SER A 102 5.25 -0.06 -17.51
N THR A 103 4.82 1.20 -17.46
CA THR A 103 5.60 2.31 -16.89
C THR A 103 5.77 2.17 -15.39
N ALA A 104 4.69 1.79 -14.69
CA ALA A 104 4.74 1.56 -13.25
C ALA A 104 5.70 0.41 -12.89
N TRP A 105 5.60 -0.71 -13.62
CA TRP A 105 6.51 -1.84 -13.46
C TRP A 105 7.97 -1.46 -13.73
N ASN A 106 8.25 -0.79 -14.85
CA ASN A 106 9.63 -0.39 -15.19
C ASN A 106 10.24 0.50 -14.10
N LEU A 107 9.47 1.44 -13.55
CA LEU A 107 9.94 2.32 -12.47
C LEU A 107 10.25 1.53 -11.20
N LEU A 108 9.35 0.63 -10.80
CA LEU A 108 9.54 -0.24 -9.64
C LEU A 108 10.78 -1.14 -9.79
N LYS A 109 10.91 -1.77 -10.96
CA LYS A 109 12.06 -2.59 -11.29
C LYS A 109 13.37 -1.79 -11.17
N MET A 110 13.41 -0.57 -11.71
CA MET A 110 14.59 0.30 -11.62
C MET A 110 14.97 0.69 -10.18
N ILE A 111 13.97 0.87 -9.31
CA ILE A 111 14.14 1.17 -7.88
C ILE A 111 14.77 -0.03 -7.18
N ASN A 112 14.23 -1.22 -7.41
CA ASN A 112 14.70 -2.45 -6.78
C ASN A 112 16.09 -2.88 -7.30
N GLU A 113 16.38 -2.73 -8.60
CA GLU A 113 17.71 -2.97 -9.18
C GLU A 113 18.80 -2.13 -8.50
N ARG A 114 18.45 -0.92 -8.03
CA ARG A 114 19.35 -0.01 -7.31
C ARG A 114 19.31 -0.16 -5.79
N GLN A 115 18.57 -1.15 -5.28
CA GLN A 115 18.39 -1.42 -3.86
C GLN A 115 17.89 -0.18 -3.10
N ALA A 116 17.08 0.66 -3.76
CA ALA A 116 16.41 1.77 -3.11
C ALA A 116 15.21 1.24 -2.31
N SER A 117 14.96 1.82 -1.14
CA SER A 117 13.87 1.36 -0.27
C SER A 117 12.56 1.99 -0.67
N ILE A 118 11.49 1.19 -0.79
CA ILE A 118 10.15 1.72 -1.00
C ILE A 118 9.52 1.97 0.37
N ARG A 119 9.26 3.24 0.69
CA ARG A 119 8.56 3.64 1.90
C ARG A 119 7.07 3.39 1.79
N SER A 120 6.49 3.78 0.67
CA SER A 120 5.07 3.60 0.45
C SER A 120 4.73 3.41 -1.01
N PHE A 121 3.67 2.67 -1.27
CA PHE A 121 3.23 2.34 -2.62
C PHE A 121 1.72 2.43 -2.72
N ARG A 122 1.23 3.24 -3.65
CA ARG A 122 -0.19 3.39 -3.93
C ARG A 122 -0.46 3.16 -5.42
N TYR A 123 -1.37 2.25 -5.70
CA TYR A 123 -1.65 1.81 -7.06
C TYR A 123 -3.16 1.75 -7.33
N TYR A 124 -3.63 2.63 -8.22
CA TYR A 124 -5.02 2.66 -8.65
C TYR A 124 -5.16 2.09 -10.06
N ILE A 125 -5.75 0.92 -10.17
CA ILE A 125 -5.92 0.23 -11.45
C ILE A 125 -7.40 0.21 -11.85
N THR A 126 -7.61 0.47 -13.13
CA THR A 126 -8.88 0.34 -13.85
C THR A 126 -8.79 -0.57 -15.05
N SER A 127 -7.57 -0.82 -15.53
CA SER A 127 -7.30 -1.58 -16.75
C SER A 127 -7.36 -3.08 -16.47
N GLU A 128 -7.89 -3.81 -17.44
CA GLU A 128 -7.92 -5.27 -17.49
C GLU A 128 -6.55 -5.90 -17.82
N SER A 129 -5.48 -5.10 -17.93
CA SER A 129 -4.14 -5.59 -18.31
C SER A 129 -3.53 -6.48 -17.23
N SER A 130 -3.83 -7.77 -17.30
CA SER A 130 -3.47 -8.82 -16.35
C SER A 130 -1.97 -9.09 -16.28
N GLU A 131 -1.20 -8.88 -17.37
CA GLU A 131 0.18 -9.37 -17.46
C GLU A 131 1.20 -8.57 -16.61
N PHE A 132 0.95 -7.29 -16.35
CA PHE A 132 1.87 -6.44 -15.58
C PHE A 132 1.52 -6.41 -14.10
N ILE A 133 0.30 -6.77 -13.72
CA ILE A 133 -0.17 -6.72 -12.34
C ILE A 133 0.69 -7.61 -11.44
N PRO A 134 0.88 -8.92 -11.73
CA PRO A 134 1.77 -9.76 -10.93
C PRO A 134 3.18 -9.18 -10.83
N LYS A 135 3.74 -8.73 -11.97
CA LYS A 135 5.09 -8.15 -12.01
C LYS A 135 5.21 -6.92 -11.11
N ILE A 136 4.23 -6.03 -11.10
CA ILE A 136 4.20 -4.85 -10.22
C ILE A 136 4.14 -5.27 -8.75
N LEU A 137 3.32 -6.25 -8.43
CA LEU A 137 3.17 -6.76 -7.06
C LEU A 137 4.45 -7.43 -6.56
N ASP A 138 5.13 -8.19 -7.41
CA ASP A 138 6.39 -8.87 -7.09
C ASP A 138 7.48 -7.87 -6.69
N GLU A 139 7.52 -6.71 -7.36
CA GLU A 139 8.43 -5.60 -7.05
C GLU A 139 8.02 -4.82 -5.78
N CYS A 140 6.82 -5.03 -5.22
CA CYS A 140 6.29 -4.31 -4.05
C CYS A 140 6.11 -5.20 -2.82
N THR A 141 6.80 -6.34 -2.77
CA THR A 141 6.72 -7.32 -1.68
C THR A 141 7.36 -6.81 -0.38
N GLU A 142 8.30 -5.87 -0.45
CA GLU A 142 8.94 -5.26 0.72
C GLU A 142 8.74 -3.73 0.68
N VAL A 143 7.85 -3.22 1.52
CA VAL A 143 7.54 -1.79 1.65
C VAL A 143 7.59 -1.41 3.12
N VAL A 144 8.23 -0.30 3.46
CA VAL A 144 8.48 0.04 4.88
C VAL A 144 7.18 0.40 5.61
N ASP A 145 6.41 1.35 5.07
CA ASP A 145 5.24 1.90 5.76
C ASP A 145 3.97 1.26 5.20
N TYR A 146 3.48 1.71 4.04
CA TYR A 146 2.14 1.33 3.58
C TYR A 146 2.05 0.95 2.10
N ILE A 147 1.21 -0.05 1.83
CA ILE A 147 0.78 -0.47 0.50
C ILE A 147 -0.70 -0.19 0.37
N ARG A 148 -1.12 0.47 -0.70
CA ARG A 148 -2.54 0.67 -1.04
C ARG A 148 -2.83 0.30 -2.48
N ILE A 149 -3.62 -0.74 -2.68
CA ILE A 149 -4.02 -1.24 -3.99
C ILE A 149 -5.53 -1.06 -4.15
N ASN A 150 -5.95 -0.30 -5.14
CA ASN A 150 -7.36 -0.09 -5.46
C ASN A 150 -7.63 -0.54 -6.89
N ALA A 151 -7.83 -1.84 -7.08
CA ALA A 151 -7.91 -2.47 -8.39
C ALA A 151 -9.21 -3.23 -8.61
N ASN A 152 -9.72 -3.19 -9.84
CA ASN A 152 -10.80 -4.05 -10.32
C ASN A 152 -10.18 -5.16 -11.15
N PHE A 153 -9.73 -6.23 -10.51
CA PHE A 153 -9.24 -7.39 -11.24
C PHE A 153 -10.39 -8.28 -11.70
N PRO A 154 -10.18 -9.06 -12.78
CA PRO A 154 -11.09 -10.14 -13.17
C PRO A 154 -11.34 -11.11 -12.03
N ASP A 155 -12.52 -11.74 -11.99
CA ASP A 155 -12.90 -12.66 -10.90
C ASP A 155 -12.07 -13.97 -10.91
N ASP A 156 -11.49 -14.33 -12.05
CA ASP A 156 -10.59 -15.48 -12.27
C ASP A 156 -9.10 -15.14 -12.09
N PHE A 157 -8.76 -13.85 -11.90
CA PHE A 157 -7.40 -13.46 -11.61
C PHE A 157 -7.01 -13.91 -10.21
N ASN A 158 -5.96 -14.72 -10.11
CA ASN A 158 -5.38 -15.18 -8.85
C ASN A 158 -3.88 -14.90 -8.85
N TYR A 159 -3.41 -14.22 -7.83
CA TYR A 159 -2.02 -13.88 -7.62
C TYR A 159 -1.48 -14.68 -6.44
N THR A 160 -0.39 -15.39 -6.71
CA THR A 160 0.43 -16.07 -5.70
C THR A 160 1.74 -15.32 -5.60
N SER A 161 2.08 -14.83 -4.42
CA SER A 161 3.32 -14.09 -4.28
C SER A 161 4.53 -15.01 -4.28
N PRO A 162 5.65 -14.65 -4.95
CA PRO A 162 6.88 -15.43 -4.92
C PRO A 162 7.59 -15.37 -3.56
N ARG A 163 7.24 -14.39 -2.71
CA ARG A 163 7.79 -14.20 -1.35
C ARG A 163 6.77 -13.47 -0.47
N PRO A 164 6.85 -13.61 0.86
CA PRO A 164 5.88 -12.95 1.74
C PRO A 164 5.88 -11.43 1.59
N PHE A 165 4.70 -10.81 1.66
CA PHE A 165 4.59 -9.36 1.72
C PHE A 165 4.92 -8.83 3.11
N ILE A 166 5.76 -7.80 3.16
CA ILE A 166 6.17 -7.13 4.39
C ILE A 166 5.85 -5.64 4.26
N ALA A 167 4.94 -5.16 5.10
CA ALA A 167 4.62 -3.76 5.28
C ALA A 167 4.03 -3.50 6.67
N GLU A 168 4.06 -2.25 7.13
CA GLU A 168 3.31 -1.87 8.33
C GLU A 168 1.80 -1.93 8.06
N GLU A 169 1.36 -1.42 6.91
CA GLU A 169 -0.05 -1.37 6.54
C GLU A 169 -0.29 -1.82 5.10
N LEU A 170 -1.33 -2.64 4.89
CA LEU A 170 -1.81 -3.06 3.59
C LEU A 170 -3.29 -2.72 3.44
N HIS A 171 -3.64 -1.89 2.46
CA HIS A 171 -5.02 -1.53 2.15
C HIS A 171 -5.39 -2.02 0.76
N VAL A 172 -6.34 -2.94 0.67
CA VAL A 172 -6.83 -3.48 -0.60
C VAL A 172 -8.31 -3.10 -0.77
N GLY A 173 -8.60 -2.34 -1.81
CA GLY A 173 -9.93 -1.87 -2.14
C GLY A 173 -10.48 -2.45 -3.44
N LYS A 174 -11.81 -2.33 -3.59
CA LYS A 174 -12.60 -2.79 -4.75
C LYS A 174 -12.67 -4.32 -4.90
N THR A 175 -11.68 -4.98 -5.49
CA THR A 175 -11.67 -6.45 -5.59
C THR A 175 -10.56 -7.02 -4.72
N THR A 176 -10.86 -8.08 -3.97
CA THR A 176 -9.92 -8.69 -3.01
C THR A 176 -9.76 -10.19 -3.21
N ASN A 177 -10.52 -10.81 -4.12
CA ASN A 177 -10.53 -12.27 -4.29
C ASN A 177 -9.26 -12.79 -4.97
N TRP A 178 -8.49 -11.90 -5.60
CA TRP A 178 -7.27 -12.20 -6.31
C TRP A 178 -6.07 -12.52 -5.44
N MET A 179 -6.12 -12.19 -4.15
CA MET A 179 -5.00 -12.41 -3.23
C MET A 179 -5.29 -13.60 -2.31
N ASN A 180 -4.30 -14.45 -2.13
CA ASN A 180 -4.24 -15.35 -0.99
C ASN A 180 -3.82 -14.56 0.26
N LEU A 181 -4.66 -14.48 1.30
CA LEU A 181 -4.33 -13.69 2.50
C LEU A 181 -3.12 -14.21 3.27
N GLU A 182 -2.80 -15.50 3.14
CA GLU A 182 -1.65 -16.10 3.83
C GLU A 182 -0.32 -15.47 3.38
N ASP A 183 -0.21 -15.12 2.10
CA ASP A 183 0.98 -14.47 1.51
C ASP A 183 1.24 -13.08 2.11
N PHE A 184 0.24 -12.47 2.78
CA PHE A 184 0.28 -11.12 3.32
C PHE A 184 0.23 -11.08 4.86
N MET A 185 0.26 -12.21 5.56
CA MET A 185 0.23 -12.24 7.04
C MET A 185 1.44 -11.56 7.70
N ASN A 186 2.51 -11.29 6.94
CA ASN A 186 3.66 -10.53 7.43
C ASN A 186 3.46 -9.00 7.37
N CYS A 187 2.35 -8.53 6.79
CA CYS A 187 1.88 -7.17 6.99
C CYS A 187 1.29 -7.03 8.40
N ARG A 188 1.67 -5.98 9.12
CA ARG A 188 1.21 -5.79 10.51
C ARG A 188 -0.28 -5.45 10.59
N ARG A 189 -0.77 -4.60 9.69
CA ARG A 189 -2.18 -4.22 9.58
C ARG A 189 -2.70 -4.45 8.16
N ILE A 190 -3.85 -5.09 8.03
CA ILE A 190 -4.51 -5.35 6.74
C ILE A 190 -5.93 -4.79 6.76
N GLU A 191 -6.26 -3.94 5.80
CA GLU A 191 -7.62 -3.46 5.55
C GLU A 191 -8.12 -3.92 4.19
N LEU A 192 -9.18 -4.72 4.19
CA LEU A 192 -9.87 -5.19 2.99
C LEU A 192 -11.22 -4.48 2.89
N ARG A 193 -11.37 -3.61 1.88
CA ARG A 193 -12.60 -2.86 1.61
C ARG A 193 -13.17 -3.24 0.25
N PRO A 194 -13.70 -4.47 0.09
CA PRO A 194 -14.17 -4.94 -1.20
C PRO A 194 -15.44 -4.17 -1.63
N SER A 195 -15.48 -3.67 -2.86
CA SER A 195 -16.67 -3.05 -3.47
C SER A 195 -17.72 -4.10 -3.85
N LYS A 196 -17.27 -5.29 -4.27
CA LYS A 196 -18.12 -6.46 -4.51
C LYS A 196 -18.14 -7.37 -3.28
N LYS A 197 -19.08 -8.30 -3.22
CA LYS A 197 -19.06 -9.35 -2.20
C LYS A 197 -17.86 -10.26 -2.42
N SER A 198 -17.08 -10.53 -1.37
CA SER A 198 -15.99 -11.51 -1.46
C SER A 198 -16.54 -12.91 -1.71
N ASN A 199 -15.80 -13.72 -2.49
CA ASN A 199 -16.10 -15.14 -2.68
C ASN A 199 -15.54 -16.03 -1.54
N ARG A 200 -14.85 -15.42 -0.56
CA ARG A 200 -14.31 -16.14 0.60
C ARG A 200 -15.44 -16.72 1.43
N THR A 201 -15.40 -18.03 1.59
CA THR A 201 -16.39 -18.80 2.37
C THR A 201 -16.07 -18.74 3.86
N PRO A 202 -17.03 -19.09 4.74
CA PRO A 202 -16.74 -19.25 6.16
C PRO A 202 -15.59 -20.22 6.44
N LYS A 203 -15.51 -21.31 5.66
CA LYS A 203 -14.42 -22.30 5.74
C LYS A 203 -13.06 -21.68 5.44
N TYR A 204 -12.96 -20.84 4.42
CA TYR A 204 -11.71 -20.14 4.09
C TYR A 204 -11.22 -19.30 5.26
N TRP A 205 -12.10 -18.49 5.85
CA TRP A 205 -11.74 -17.64 7.00
C TRP A 205 -11.36 -18.45 8.23
N ASN A 206 -12.08 -19.54 8.51
CA ASN A 206 -11.74 -20.42 9.63
C ASN A 206 -10.33 -21.02 9.45
N THR A 207 -10.01 -21.54 8.26
CA THR A 207 -8.67 -22.04 7.94
C THR A 207 -7.61 -20.95 8.09
N PHE A 208 -7.85 -19.76 7.52
CA PHE A 208 -6.94 -18.62 7.64
C PHE A 208 -6.66 -18.27 9.11
N PHE A 209 -7.68 -18.20 9.96
CA PHE A 209 -7.51 -17.87 11.38
C PHE A 209 -6.77 -18.97 12.14
N ARG A 210 -7.04 -20.26 11.89
CA ARG A 210 -6.26 -21.35 12.49
C ARG A 210 -4.79 -21.26 12.10
N ASN A 211 -4.50 -20.98 10.83
CA ASN A 211 -3.14 -20.84 10.35
C ASN A 211 -2.44 -19.63 10.98
N TRP A 212 -3.12 -18.48 11.03
CA TRP A 212 -2.59 -17.26 11.65
C TRP A 212 -2.32 -17.43 13.16
N ILE A 213 -3.26 -17.98 13.94
CA ILE A 213 -3.12 -18.23 15.40
C ILE A 213 -1.87 -19.08 15.69
N ASN A 214 -1.57 -20.05 14.81
CA ASN A 214 -0.46 -20.98 14.94
C ASN A 214 0.82 -20.54 14.22
N SER A 215 0.82 -19.39 13.56
CA SER A 215 1.99 -18.85 12.85
C SER A 215 2.79 -17.88 13.73
N ASP A 216 4.01 -17.57 13.29
CA ASP A 216 4.85 -16.49 13.86
C ASP A 216 4.68 -15.18 13.08
N ALA A 217 3.58 -15.04 12.31
CA ALA A 217 3.36 -13.90 11.44
C ALA A 217 3.10 -12.60 12.22
N ARG A 218 3.49 -11.45 11.63
CA ARG A 218 3.42 -10.12 12.25
C ARG A 218 2.02 -9.49 12.28
N LEU A 219 1.02 -10.11 11.66
CA LEU A 219 -0.34 -9.59 11.61
C LEU A 219 -0.92 -9.37 13.01
N GLU A 220 -1.23 -8.11 13.31
CA GLU A 220 -1.85 -7.65 14.56
C GLU A 220 -3.26 -7.11 14.35
N TYR A 221 -3.55 -6.61 13.14
CA TYR A 221 -4.87 -6.06 12.79
C TYR A 221 -5.31 -6.53 11.41
N LEU A 222 -6.53 -7.01 11.31
CA LEU A 222 -7.19 -7.29 10.04
C LEU A 222 -8.59 -6.71 10.09
N SER A 223 -9.06 -6.06 9.02
CA SER A 223 -10.46 -5.70 8.86
C SER A 223 -10.96 -6.08 7.47
N CYS A 224 -12.15 -6.65 7.38
CA CYS A 224 -12.77 -7.06 6.12
C CYS A 224 -14.27 -6.76 6.14
N ASP A 225 -14.69 -5.88 5.24
CA ASP A 225 -16.09 -5.46 5.14
C ASP A 225 -16.97 -6.54 4.49
N LYS A 226 -18.29 -6.41 4.66
CA LYS A 226 -19.33 -7.21 3.97
C LYS A 226 -19.33 -8.70 4.32
N ILE A 227 -19.01 -9.05 5.56
CA ILE A 227 -19.21 -10.41 6.08
C ILE A 227 -20.66 -10.57 6.54
N LYS A 228 -21.33 -11.66 6.14
CA LYS A 228 -22.73 -11.90 6.50
C LYS A 228 -22.90 -12.25 7.98
N LEU A 229 -24.06 -11.91 8.53
CA LEU A 229 -24.36 -12.21 9.92
C LEU A 229 -24.37 -13.70 10.24
N SER A 230 -24.97 -14.50 9.35
CA SER A 230 -25.03 -15.96 9.45
C SER A 230 -23.67 -16.64 9.39
N ASP A 231 -22.67 -15.99 8.81
CA ASP A 231 -21.39 -16.62 8.47
C ASP A 231 -20.43 -16.59 9.66
N PHE A 232 -20.54 -15.60 10.56
CA PHE A 232 -19.60 -15.43 11.66
C PHE A 232 -19.48 -16.64 12.59
N PRO A 233 -20.58 -17.26 13.08
CA PRO A 233 -20.45 -18.47 13.91
C PRO A 233 -19.71 -19.62 13.19
N LEU A 234 -19.90 -19.75 11.89
CA LEU A 234 -19.22 -20.76 11.06
C LEU A 234 -17.73 -20.42 10.88
N ILE A 235 -17.40 -19.14 10.77
CA ILE A 235 -16.02 -18.64 10.67
C ILE A 235 -15.23 -18.92 11.95
N VAL A 236 -15.85 -18.73 13.11
CA VAL A 236 -15.16 -18.83 14.41
C VAL A 236 -15.31 -20.18 15.10
N ASN A 237 -16.02 -21.12 14.46
CA ASN A 237 -16.20 -22.46 15.00
C ASN A 237 -14.86 -23.13 15.30
N GLU A 238 -14.72 -23.73 16.48
CA GLU A 238 -13.51 -24.41 16.97
C GLU A 238 -12.28 -23.48 17.15
N LEU A 239 -12.44 -22.15 17.16
CA LEU A 239 -11.33 -21.22 17.43
C LEU A 239 -11.22 -20.78 18.90
N SER A 240 -12.28 -20.93 19.70
CA SER A 240 -12.32 -20.47 21.09
C SER A 240 -13.11 -21.43 21.98
N ASP A 241 -12.58 -21.67 23.18
CA ASP A 241 -13.24 -22.46 24.22
C ASP A 241 -14.28 -21.65 25.01
N GLY A 242 -14.16 -20.31 24.98
CA GLY A 242 -14.99 -19.39 25.77
C GLY A 242 -16.35 -19.05 25.14
N GLY A 243 -16.63 -19.58 23.94
CA GLY A 243 -17.82 -19.25 23.18
C GLY A 243 -17.83 -17.82 22.61
N ILE A 244 -18.94 -17.45 21.99
CA ILE A 244 -19.13 -16.14 21.34
C ILE A 244 -19.66 -15.13 22.37
N GLN A 245 -18.95 -14.02 22.52
CA GLN A 245 -19.33 -12.88 23.35
C GLN A 245 -20.06 -11.81 22.53
N GLN A 246 -20.88 -10.99 23.20
CA GLN A 246 -21.61 -9.89 22.57
C GLN A 246 -21.77 -8.68 23.52
N LYS A 247 -21.54 -7.47 23.00
CA LYS A 247 -21.84 -6.19 23.66
C LYS A 247 -22.26 -5.16 22.61
N GLY A 248 -23.51 -4.70 22.68
CA GLY A 248 -24.06 -3.77 21.69
C GLY A 248 -24.00 -4.37 20.28
N THR A 249 -23.38 -3.64 19.36
CA THR A 249 -23.17 -4.05 17.96
C THR A 249 -21.95 -4.95 17.76
N HIS A 250 -21.15 -5.21 18.80
CA HIS A 250 -19.94 -6.01 18.72
C HIS A 250 -20.25 -7.46 19.10
N ILE A 251 -19.81 -8.41 18.26
CA ILE A 251 -19.81 -9.84 18.56
C ILE A 251 -18.39 -10.35 18.33
N TRP A 252 -17.84 -11.13 19.25
CA TRP A 252 -16.46 -11.58 19.14
C TRP A 252 -16.16 -12.86 19.92
N ILE A 253 -15.01 -13.45 19.65
CA ILE A 253 -14.37 -14.46 20.47
C ILE A 253 -12.99 -13.97 20.90
N GLU A 254 -12.54 -14.41 22.06
CA GLU A 254 -11.15 -14.23 22.48
C GLU A 254 -10.31 -15.42 22.01
N VAL A 255 -9.11 -15.14 21.52
CA VAL A 255 -8.15 -16.14 21.08
C VAL A 255 -6.76 -15.80 21.62
N LYS A 256 -5.96 -16.84 21.86
CA LYS A 256 -4.57 -16.72 22.29
C LYS A 256 -3.67 -17.35 21.24
N ARG A 257 -2.65 -16.61 20.79
CA ARG A 257 -1.64 -17.15 19.84
C ARG A 257 -0.65 -18.05 20.57
N ARG A 258 0.15 -18.78 19.80
CA ARG A 258 1.21 -19.69 20.31
C ARG A 258 2.21 -18.97 21.22
N ASP A 259 2.57 -17.73 20.90
CA ASP A 259 3.48 -16.90 21.70
C ASP A 259 2.84 -16.35 22.99
N GLY A 260 1.56 -16.64 23.21
CA GLY A 260 0.79 -16.21 24.36
C GLY A 260 0.14 -14.84 24.22
N SER A 261 0.31 -14.14 23.10
CA SER A 261 -0.36 -12.87 22.83
C SER A 261 -1.87 -13.05 22.68
N GLU A 262 -2.64 -12.08 23.17
CA GLU A 262 -4.10 -12.14 23.26
C GLU A 262 -4.77 -11.24 22.22
N PHE A 263 -5.69 -11.83 21.47
CA PHE A 263 -6.40 -11.19 20.37
C PHE A 263 -7.90 -11.42 20.47
N VAL A 264 -8.62 -10.63 19.69
CA VAL A 264 -10.05 -10.75 19.49
C VAL A 264 -10.32 -10.95 18.01
N ILE A 265 -11.07 -12.00 17.67
CA ILE A 265 -11.68 -12.17 16.35
C ILE A 265 -13.14 -11.79 16.48
N GLY A 266 -13.53 -10.71 15.82
CA GLY A 266 -14.84 -10.13 16.02
C GLY A 266 -15.47 -9.59 14.76
N ARG A 267 -16.62 -8.99 14.96
CA ARG A 267 -17.37 -8.27 13.96
C ARG A 267 -18.18 -7.16 14.59
N THR A 268 -18.52 -6.17 13.78
CA THR A 268 -19.46 -5.10 14.14
C THR A 268 -20.73 -5.22 13.32
N TRP A 269 -21.85 -4.83 13.93
CA TRP A 269 -23.13 -4.60 13.25
C TRP A 269 -23.19 -3.16 12.77
N GLY A 270 -23.69 -2.94 11.56
CA GLY A 270 -23.86 -1.59 10.99
C GLY A 270 -23.72 -1.57 9.48
N PHE A 271 -23.45 -0.38 8.93
CA PHE A 271 -23.34 -0.15 7.49
C PHE A 271 -22.28 -1.03 6.80
N ASP A 272 -21.18 -1.33 7.49
CA ASP A 272 -20.03 -1.99 6.85
C ASP A 272 -19.95 -3.50 7.13
N ASN A 273 -20.70 -4.02 8.14
CA ASN A 273 -20.65 -5.42 8.59
C ASN A 273 -19.22 -5.99 8.58
N CYS A 274 -18.33 -5.30 9.29
CA CYS A 274 -16.90 -5.54 9.23
C CYS A 274 -16.52 -6.66 10.19
N MET A 275 -15.81 -7.67 9.68
CA MET A 275 -15.10 -8.64 10.50
C MET A 275 -13.69 -8.13 10.77
N TYR A 276 -13.16 -8.37 11.97
CA TYR A 276 -11.83 -7.92 12.33
C TYR A 276 -11.04 -8.91 13.19
N ILE A 277 -9.73 -8.78 13.14
CA ILE A 277 -8.78 -9.19 14.18
C ILE A 277 -8.19 -7.92 14.77
N LYS A 278 -8.04 -7.87 16.09
CA LYS A 278 -7.18 -6.88 16.76
C LYS A 278 -6.70 -7.37 18.11
N THR A 279 -5.70 -6.71 18.67
CA THR A 279 -5.23 -7.02 20.03
C THR A 279 -6.38 -6.87 21.03
N LYS A 280 -6.39 -7.68 22.10
CA LYS A 280 -7.41 -7.58 23.15
C LYS A 280 -7.48 -6.17 23.76
N LYS A 281 -6.32 -5.52 23.93
CA LYS A 281 -6.22 -4.13 24.39
C LYS A 281 -6.95 -3.15 23.45
N GLU A 282 -6.62 -3.16 22.15
CA GLU A 282 -7.27 -2.31 21.13
C GLU A 282 -8.77 -2.63 20.99
N HIS A 283 -9.20 -3.85 21.33
CA HIS A 283 -10.62 -4.17 21.42
C HIS A 283 -11.32 -3.50 22.59
N LEU A 284 -10.78 -3.63 23.81
CA LEU A 284 -11.37 -3.06 25.00
C LEU A 284 -11.44 -1.53 24.93
N GLU A 285 -10.42 -0.87 24.36
CA GLU A 285 -10.41 0.58 24.15
C GLU A 285 -11.56 1.06 23.24
N THR A 286 -12.02 0.24 22.30
CA THR A 286 -13.17 0.59 21.43
C THR A 286 -14.55 0.31 22.05
N LEU A 287 -14.59 -0.38 23.20
CA LEU A 287 -15.85 -0.72 23.89
C LEU A 287 -16.23 0.29 24.98
N ILE A 288 -15.36 1.29 25.24
CA ILE A 288 -15.55 2.40 26.16
C ILE A 288 -16.30 3.51 25.43
#